data_AF-A0A4Q5QDF3-F1
#
_entry.id   AF-A0A4Q5QDF3-F1
#
_cell.length_a   1.000
_cell.length_b   1.000
_cell.length_c   1.000
_cell.angle_alpha   90.00
_cell.angle_beta   90.00
_cell.angle_gamma   90.00
#
_symmetry.space_group_name_H-M   'P 1'
#
loop_
_entity.id
_entity.type
_entity.pdbx_description
1 polymer ?
#
loop_
_entity_poly.entity_id
_entity_poly.type
_entity_poly.pdbx_seq_one_letter_code
_entity_poly.pdbx_strand_id
1 'polypeptide(L)'
;MIEAARAVVQDQAGSGVTGYVEAVTDIAALGWVWRPGQSDRLTVELRLGEQTLVRACADGLREDLARSGIGDGKHAFTLSIPEAWRSRANDLRVFVVREGEAPIALEAPPPPAASADRVADLQRGVDMLI
;
A
#
# COMPACT_ATOMS: atom_id res chain seq x y z
N MET A 1 -22.61 5.98 -0.30
CA MET A 1 -22.01 5.06 -1.30
C MET A 1 -20.50 5.21 -1.17
N ILE A 2 -19.85 4.38 -0.36
CA ILE A 2 -18.38 4.41 -0.19
C ILE A 2 -17.86 3.30 -1.10
N GLU A 3 -17.14 3.70 -2.15
CA GLU A 3 -16.59 2.81 -3.15
C GLU A 3 -15.53 1.93 -2.47
N ALA A 4 -15.83 0.63 -2.32
CA ALA A 4 -14.86 -0.33 -1.84
C ALA A 4 -13.75 -0.42 -2.88
N ALA A 5 -12.60 0.19 -2.59
CA ALA A 5 -11.41 0.09 -3.41
C ALA A 5 -11.12 -1.39 -3.67
N ARG A 6 -11.39 -1.86 -4.88
CA ARG A 6 -11.01 -3.20 -5.32
C ARG A 6 -9.49 -3.24 -5.29
N ALA A 7 -8.92 -3.91 -4.30
CA ALA A 7 -7.50 -4.13 -4.23
C ALA A 7 -7.06 -4.86 -5.51
N VAL A 8 -6.30 -4.18 -6.37
CA VAL A 8 -5.75 -4.79 -7.56
C VAL A 8 -4.63 -5.70 -7.09
N VAL A 9 -4.86 -7.00 -7.20
CA VAL A 9 -3.94 -8.04 -6.82
C VAL A 9 -2.82 -8.09 -7.86
N GLN A 10 -1.67 -7.47 -7.56
CA GLN A 10 -0.52 -7.48 -8.46
C GLN A 10 0.47 -8.58 -8.03
N ASP A 11 0.77 -9.50 -8.95
CA ASP A 11 1.93 -10.37 -8.85
C ASP A 11 3.17 -9.51 -9.07
N GLN A 12 4.04 -9.49 -8.06
CA GLN A 12 5.24 -8.68 -8.13
C GLN A 12 6.25 -9.41 -9.01
N ALA A 13 6.27 -9.08 -10.30
CA ALA A 13 7.25 -9.53 -11.31
C ALA A 13 7.63 -11.04 -11.25
N GLY A 14 6.65 -11.94 -11.19
CA GLY A 14 6.86 -13.40 -11.22
C GLY A 14 7.49 -13.99 -9.96
N SER A 15 7.55 -13.22 -8.87
CA SER A 15 8.18 -13.64 -7.61
C SER A 15 7.31 -14.60 -6.77
N GLY A 16 6.07 -14.85 -7.21
CA GLY A 16 5.09 -15.64 -6.47
C GLY A 16 4.58 -14.94 -5.22
N VAL A 17 4.94 -13.66 -5.02
CA VAL A 17 4.43 -12.81 -3.95
C VAL A 17 3.39 -11.86 -4.53
N THR A 18 2.30 -11.72 -3.81
CA THR A 18 1.19 -10.88 -4.18
C THR A 18 0.97 -9.85 -3.09
N GLY A 19 0.96 -8.59 -3.45
CA GLY A 19 0.80 -7.52 -2.48
C GLY A 19 0.39 -6.23 -3.12
N TYR A 20 -0.01 -5.31 -2.26
CA TYR A 20 -0.43 -3.98 -2.66
C TYR A 20 -0.17 -3.01 -1.51
N VAL A 21 0.47 -1.89 -1.80
CA VAL A 21 0.51 -0.76 -0.86
C VAL A 21 -0.81 -0.01 -1.05
N GLU A 22 -1.64 0.10 -0.02
CA GLU A 22 -2.93 0.79 -0.16
C GLU A 22 -2.79 2.29 0.00
N ALA A 23 -1.91 2.72 0.91
CA ALA A 23 -1.70 4.13 1.19
C ALA A 23 -0.28 4.38 1.69
N VAL A 24 0.33 5.44 1.18
CA VAL A 24 1.54 6.03 1.76
C VAL A 24 1.16 7.44 2.22
N THR A 25 1.21 7.65 3.53
CA THR A 25 0.96 8.95 4.17
C THR A 25 2.29 9.56 4.60
N ASP A 26 2.27 10.77 5.16
CA ASP A 26 3.46 11.39 5.74
C ASP A 26 3.96 10.66 7.00
N ILE A 27 3.10 9.90 7.70
CA ILE A 27 3.44 9.22 8.96
C ILE A 27 3.55 7.70 8.83
N ALA A 28 2.97 7.08 7.80
CA ALA A 28 2.94 5.63 7.67
C ALA A 28 2.69 5.16 6.24
N ALA A 29 3.25 3.99 5.91
CA ALA A 29 2.86 3.21 4.74
C ALA A 29 2.06 1.97 5.18
N LEU A 30 0.92 1.76 4.52
CA LEU A 30 -0.07 0.74 4.82
C LEU A 30 -0.28 -0.13 3.58
N GLY A 31 -0.51 -1.41 3.79
CA GLY A 31 -0.84 -2.32 2.71
C GLY A 31 -0.98 -3.74 3.21
N TRP A 32 -0.97 -4.66 2.26
CA TRP A 32 -0.98 -6.09 2.54
C TRP A 32 -0.06 -6.81 1.57
N VAL A 33 0.46 -7.94 2.03
CA VAL A 33 1.27 -8.83 1.21
C VAL A 33 1.12 -10.26 1.68
N TRP A 34 0.96 -11.17 0.72
CA TRP A 34 0.81 -12.59 0.98
C TRP A 34 1.40 -13.39 -0.17
N ARG A 35 1.49 -14.70 0.03
CA ARG A 35 1.94 -15.63 -0.99
C ARG A 35 0.81 -16.61 -1.27
N PRO A 36 0.25 -16.65 -2.50
CA PRO A 36 -0.80 -17.61 -2.82
C PRO A 36 -0.31 -19.05 -2.57
N GLY A 37 -1.12 -19.83 -1.84
CA GLY A 37 -0.78 -21.21 -1.45
C GLY A 37 0.11 -21.34 -0.22
N GLN A 38 0.55 -20.24 0.42
CA GLN A 38 1.30 -20.28 1.68
C GLN A 38 0.73 -19.29 2.69
N SER A 39 0.74 -19.67 3.97
CA SER A 39 0.21 -18.85 5.08
C SER A 39 1.33 -18.15 5.87
N ASP A 40 2.57 -18.18 5.37
CA ASP A 40 3.70 -17.51 6.03
C ASP A 40 3.50 -16.00 6.12
N ARG A 41 4.04 -15.41 7.20
CA ARG A 41 4.06 -13.96 7.38
C ARG A 41 5.29 -13.39 6.71
N LEU A 42 5.07 -12.54 5.73
CA LEU A 42 6.14 -11.91 4.99
C LEU A 42 6.63 -10.68 5.74
N THR A 43 7.94 -10.46 5.69
CA THR A 43 8.52 -9.24 6.27
C THR A 43 8.64 -8.18 5.19
N VAL A 44 8.18 -6.98 5.51
CA VAL A 44 8.29 -5.80 4.65
C VAL A 44 9.28 -4.80 5.22
N GLU A 45 9.95 -4.09 4.33
CA GLU A 45 10.94 -3.07 4.64
C GLU A 45 10.63 -1.79 3.90
N LEU A 46 10.66 -0.69 4.64
CA LEU A 46 10.61 0.65 4.10
C LEU A 46 12.04 1.12 3.84
N ARG A 47 12.37 1.36 2.58
CA ARG A 47 13.72 1.74 2.16
C ARG A 47 13.74 3.12 1.50
N LEU A 48 14.86 3.80 1.67
CA LEU A 48 15.22 5.02 0.95
C LEU A 48 16.49 4.72 0.14
N GLY A 49 16.31 4.47 -1.16
CA GLY A 49 17.38 3.89 -1.98
C GLY A 49 17.79 2.51 -1.45
N GLU A 50 19.06 2.35 -1.07
CA GLU A 50 19.59 1.10 -0.52
C GLU A 50 19.46 1.00 1.00
N GLN A 51 19.13 2.11 1.69
CA GLN A 51 19.05 2.15 3.14
C GLN A 51 17.69 1.65 3.63
N THR A 52 17.70 0.65 4.52
CA THR A 52 16.48 0.22 5.23
C THR A 52 16.23 1.12 6.43
N LEU A 53 15.05 1.73 6.48
CA LEU A 53 14.65 2.65 7.54
C LEU A 53 13.79 1.95 8.59
N VAL A 54 12.84 1.13 8.15
CA VAL A 54 11.85 0.46 9.01
C VAL A 54 11.58 -0.93 8.47
N ARG A 55 11.35 -1.89 9.37
CA ARG A 55 10.98 -3.26 9.06
C ARG A 55 9.75 -3.65 9.87
N ALA A 56 8.78 -4.30 9.24
CA ALA A 56 7.58 -4.79 9.91
C ALA A 56 7.17 -6.15 9.34
N CYS A 57 6.53 -6.96 10.17
CA CYS A 57 5.91 -8.20 9.73
C CYS A 57 4.49 -7.91 9.20
N ALA A 58 4.09 -8.58 8.13
CA ALA A 58 2.75 -8.51 7.59
C ALA A 58 1.83 -9.53 8.29
N ASP A 59 1.61 -9.35 9.59
CA ASP A 59 0.78 -10.21 10.44
C ASP A 59 -0.56 -9.56 10.88
N GLY A 60 -0.81 -8.33 10.44
CA GLY A 60 -2.00 -7.57 10.78
C GLY A 60 -3.28 -8.25 10.27
N LEU A 61 -4.25 -8.44 11.16
CA LEU A 61 -5.55 -9.00 10.84
C LEU A 61 -6.45 -7.94 10.20
N ARG A 62 -6.96 -8.24 9.01
CA ARG A 62 -8.07 -7.52 8.38
C ARG A 62 -9.12 -8.49 7.86
N GLU A 63 -10.34 -8.35 8.38
CA GLU A 63 -11.48 -9.17 7.97
C GLU A 63 -11.79 -9.01 6.47
N ASP A 64 -11.53 -7.84 5.89
CA ASP A 64 -11.70 -7.60 4.46
C ASP A 64 -10.77 -8.45 3.59
N LEU A 65 -9.54 -8.71 4.04
CA LEU A 65 -8.60 -9.58 3.33
C LEU A 65 -9.09 -11.03 3.36
N ALA A 66 -9.56 -11.50 4.53
CA ALA A 66 -10.15 -12.84 4.65
C ALA A 66 -11.39 -13.00 3.75
N ARG A 67 -12.29 -12.00 3.73
CA ARG A 67 -13.49 -12.01 2.86
C ARG A 67 -13.14 -11.97 1.36
N SER A 68 -12.00 -11.38 1.01
CA SER A 68 -11.52 -11.30 -0.38
C SER A 68 -10.70 -12.54 -0.81
N GLY A 69 -10.55 -13.54 0.05
CA GLY A 69 -9.76 -14.75 -0.23
C GLY A 69 -8.24 -14.53 -0.22
N ILE A 70 -7.77 -13.46 0.44
CA ILE A 70 -6.35 -13.14 0.59
C ILE A 70 -5.84 -13.84 1.85
N GLY A 71 -5.24 -15.02 1.65
CA GLY A 71 -4.67 -15.86 2.70
C GLY A 71 -5.67 -16.15 3.83
N ASP A 72 -5.22 -16.01 5.09
CA ASP A 72 -6.08 -16.11 6.29
C ASP A 72 -6.52 -14.75 6.85
N GLY A 73 -6.36 -13.67 6.07
CA GLY A 73 -6.69 -12.30 6.46
C GLY A 73 -5.68 -11.62 7.39
N LYS A 74 -4.64 -12.33 7.86
CA LYS A 74 -3.56 -11.79 8.70
C LYS A 74 -2.31 -11.49 7.88
N HIS A 75 -2.48 -10.66 6.86
CA HIS A 75 -1.45 -10.33 5.88
C HIS A 75 -1.29 -8.82 5.68
N ALA A 76 -1.89 -8.01 6.55
CA ALA A 76 -1.72 -6.57 6.53
C ALA A 76 -0.42 -6.15 7.21
N PHE A 77 0.20 -5.09 6.72
CA PHE A 77 1.37 -4.47 7.34
C PHE A 77 1.15 -2.98 7.58
N THR A 78 1.90 -2.42 8.52
CA THR A 78 1.96 -0.98 8.79
C THR A 78 3.39 -0.60 9.12
N LEU A 79 3.94 0.31 8.32
CA LEU A 79 5.30 0.82 8.47
C LEU A 79 5.23 2.28 8.92
N SER A 80 5.55 2.56 10.18
CA SER A 80 5.56 3.94 10.70
C SER A 80 6.78 4.69 10.18
N ILE A 81 6.57 5.80 9.47
CA ILE A 81 7.64 6.64 8.92
C ILE A 81 8.17 7.55 10.04
N PRO A 82 9.47 7.44 10.41
CA PRO A 82 10.06 8.31 11.41
C PRO A 82 10.07 9.77 10.97
N GLU A 83 9.96 10.69 11.93
CA GLU A 83 9.87 12.13 11.65
C GLU A 83 11.00 12.65 10.74
N ALA A 84 12.22 12.15 10.94
CA ALA A 84 13.40 12.48 10.15
C ALA A 84 13.26 12.20 8.64
N TRP A 85 12.32 11.34 8.23
CA TRP A 85 12.15 10.88 6.85
C TRP A 85 10.83 11.32 6.22
N ARG A 86 9.93 12.00 6.95
CA ARG A 86 8.61 12.41 6.43
C ARG A 86 8.71 13.35 5.22
N SER A 87 9.68 14.27 5.23
CA SER A 87 9.96 15.18 4.10
C SER A 87 10.36 14.45 2.81
N ARG A 88 10.81 13.20 2.93
CA ARG A 88 11.22 12.33 1.82
C ARG A 88 10.27 11.16 1.60
N ALA A 89 9.04 11.22 2.12
CA ALA A 89 8.07 10.13 2.02
C ALA A 89 7.83 9.67 0.57
N ASN A 90 7.90 10.58 -0.41
CA ASN A 90 7.75 10.27 -1.84
C ASN A 90 8.91 9.45 -2.44
N ASP A 91 10.10 9.52 -1.85
CA ASP A 91 11.27 8.72 -2.26
C ASP A 91 11.24 7.32 -1.65
N LEU A 92 10.40 7.09 -0.63
CA LEU A 92 10.34 5.82 0.08
C LEU A 92 9.71 4.75 -0.81
N ARG A 93 10.25 3.54 -0.69
CA ARG A 93 9.77 2.36 -1.39
C ARG A 93 9.62 1.22 -0.40
N VAL A 94 8.59 0.42 -0.59
CA VAL A 94 8.33 -0.76 0.23
C VAL A 94 8.86 -1.97 -0.50
N PHE A 95 9.58 -2.82 0.22
CA PHE A 95 10.13 -4.08 -0.30
C PHE A 95 9.68 -5.24 0.57
N VAL A 96 9.42 -6.38 -0.03
CA VAL A 96 9.29 -7.66 0.66
C VAL A 96 10.67 -8.28 0.74
N VAL A 97 11.08 -8.68 1.94
CA VAL A 97 12.33 -9.39 2.17
C VAL A 97 12.07 -10.79 2.67
N ARG A 98 12.86 -11.72 2.16
CA ARG A 98 12.83 -13.13 2.51
C ARG A 98 14.26 -13.63 2.64
N GLU A 99 14.45 -14.62 3.50
CA GLU A 99 15.78 -15.18 3.71
C GLU A 99 16.26 -15.91 2.46
N GLY A 100 17.46 -15.58 1.98
CA GLY A 100 18.06 -16.21 0.79
C GLY A 100 17.48 -15.75 -0.55
N GLU A 101 16.57 -14.77 -0.57
CA GLU A 101 15.94 -14.28 -1.81
C GLU A 101 16.18 -12.77 -1.99
N ALA A 102 16.18 -12.31 -3.24
CA ALA A 102 16.30 -10.90 -3.55
C ALA A 102 15.06 -10.12 -3.03
N PRO A 103 15.24 -8.86 -2.56
CA PRO A 103 14.13 -8.03 -2.15
C PRO A 103 13.20 -7.74 -3.32
N ILE A 104 11.90 -7.87 -3.10
CA ILE A 104 10.87 -7.64 -4.12
C ILE A 104 10.24 -6.29 -3.84
N ALA A 105 10.33 -5.35 -4.77
CA ALA A 105 9.65 -4.06 -4.64
C ALA A 105 8.14 -4.28 -4.67
N LEU A 106 7.41 -3.72 -3.69
CA LEU A 106 5.96 -3.60 -3.78
C LEU A 106 5.63 -2.35 -4.58
N GLU A 107 4.83 -2.53 -5.62
CA GLU A 107 4.25 -1.40 -6.33
C GLU A 107 3.29 -0.65 -5.38
N ALA A 108 3.56 0.63 -5.20
CA ALA A 108 2.60 1.53 -4.58
C ALA A 108 1.74 2.16 -5.65
N PRO A 109 0.43 2.39 -5.40
CA PRO A 109 -0.34 3.26 -6.26
C PRO A 109 0.41 4.58 -6.37
N PRO A 110 0.35 5.25 -7.54
CA PRO A 110 0.80 6.63 -7.61
C PRO A 110 0.16 7.37 -6.43
N PRO A 111 0.93 8.16 -5.64
CA PRO A 111 0.35 8.89 -4.52
C PRO A 111 -0.91 9.57 -5.03
N PRO A 112 -2.05 9.49 -4.32
CA PRO A 112 -3.25 10.19 -4.76
C PRO A 112 -2.81 11.62 -5.01
N ALA A 113 -2.81 12.06 -6.28
CA ALA A 113 -2.29 13.35 -6.68
C ALA A 113 -2.87 14.35 -5.69
N ALA A 114 -1.98 15.01 -4.93
CA ALA A 114 -2.33 15.74 -3.72
C ALA A 114 -3.60 16.54 -3.94
N SER A 115 -4.72 16.08 -3.37
CA SER A 115 -6.05 16.60 -3.71
C SER A 115 -6.35 16.50 -5.20
N ALA A 116 -7.10 15.47 -5.62
CA ALA A 116 -8.06 15.69 -6.70
C ALA A 116 -9.01 16.78 -6.20
N ASP A 117 -8.61 18.01 -6.51
CA ASP A 117 -9.41 19.17 -6.82
C ASP A 117 -10.66 19.32 -5.93
N ARG A 118 -10.63 20.34 -5.06
CA ARG A 118 -11.86 20.85 -4.45
C ARG A 118 -12.91 20.98 -5.54
N VAL A 119 -13.92 20.12 -5.56
CA VAL A 119 -15.27 20.41 -6.08
C VAL A 119 -15.29 21.38 -7.28
N ALA A 120 -14.55 21.10 -8.37
CA ALA A 120 -14.71 21.87 -9.62
C ALA A 120 -15.92 21.43 -10.44
N ASP A 121 -16.86 20.69 -9.84
CA ASP A 121 -18.18 20.40 -10.40
C ASP A 121 -19.28 20.92 -9.48
N LEU A 122 -19.27 22.23 -9.19
CA LEU A 122 -20.48 22.94 -8.75
C LEU A 122 -20.40 24.44 -9.03
N GLN A 123 -20.09 24.84 -10.27
CA GLN A 123 -20.31 26.23 -10.68
C GLN A 123 -20.90 26.38 -12.08
N ARG A 124 -22.18 26.76 -12.04
CA ARG A 124 -23.02 27.36 -13.09
C ARG A 124 -23.70 26.42 -14.08
N GLY A 125 -24.61 25.62 -13.55
CA GLY A 125 -25.78 25.10 -14.26
C GLY A 125 -27.09 25.71 -13.77
N VAL A 126 -27.16 27.01 -13.45
CA VAL A 126 -28.43 27.74 -13.23
C VAL A 126 -28.22 29.22 -13.57
N ASP A 127 -28.38 29.59 -14.85
CA ASP A 127 -28.86 30.92 -15.25
C ASP A 127 -29.38 30.84 -16.71
N MET A 128 -30.34 29.94 -16.94
CA MET A 128 -31.11 29.89 -18.18
C MET A 128 -32.59 30.03 -17.82
N LEU A 129 -32.94 31.17 -17.23
CA LEU A 129 -34.34 31.62 -17.14
C LEU A 129 -34.40 33.12 -16.79
N ILE A 130 -34.10 33.97 -17.78
CA ILE A 130 -34.90 35.16 -18.11
C ILE A 130 -34.91 35.36 -19.63
#